data_AF-A0A143X143-F1
#
_entry.id   AF-A0A143X143-F1
#
_cell.length_a   1.000
_cell.length_b   1.000
_cell.length_c   1.000
_cell.angle_alpha   90.00
_cell.angle_beta   90.00
_cell.angle_gamma   90.00
#
_symmetry.space_group_name_H-M   'P 1'
#
loop_
_entity.id
_entity.type
_entity.pdbx_description
1 polymer ?
#
loop_
_entity_poly.entity_id
_entity_poly.type
_entity_poly.pdbx_seq_one_letter_code
_entity_poly.pdbx_strand_id
1 'polypeptide(L)'
;MFIKAMPTGANKTYCYCYIVESYRDGGKCKHKNLKSLGKYYRSDVDILKRVDPEKLLSISSKEIRKMVGDTAFMKIMSDLHIITDDYDTIQYQRVQEYIKAHISADYGIKVKEME
;
A
#
# COMPACT_ATOMS: atom_id res chain seq x y z
N MET A 1 10.31 -16.02 0.47
CA MET A 1 10.54 -14.68 1.05
C MET A 1 9.21 -14.06 1.44
N PHE A 2 9.20 -13.07 2.33
CA PHE A 2 7.97 -12.37 2.72
C PHE A 2 8.25 -10.92 3.15
N ILE A 3 7.19 -10.11 3.24
CA ILE A 3 7.28 -8.74 3.76
C ILE A 3 7.08 -8.75 5.28
N LYS A 4 8.12 -8.37 6.01
CA LYS A 4 8.05 -8.10 7.45
C LYS A 4 7.73 -6.63 7.66
N ALA A 5 6.64 -6.35 8.37
CA ALA A 5 6.24 -5.00 8.76
C ALA A 5 6.45 -4.82 10.27
N MET A 6 7.21 -3.80 10.64
CA MET A 6 7.47 -3.43 12.04
C MET A 6 6.75 -2.11 12.34
N PRO A 7 5.67 -2.14 13.15
CA PRO A 7 4.93 -0.92 13.50
C PRO A 7 5.79 0.13 14.18
N THR A 8 5.56 1.41 13.89
CA THR A 8 6.31 2.55 14.42
C THR A 8 5.42 3.79 14.57
N GLY A 9 5.83 4.71 15.46
CA GLY A 9 5.14 5.97 15.76
C GLY A 9 3.99 5.85 16.77
N ALA A 10 3.48 7.02 17.20
CA ALA A 10 2.27 7.10 18.01
C ALA A 10 1.11 6.40 17.27
N ASN A 11 0.37 5.56 17.99
CA ASN A 11 -0.74 4.75 17.46
C ASN A 11 -0.41 3.72 16.36
N LYS A 12 0.86 3.40 16.10
CA LYS A 12 1.25 2.37 15.10
C LYS A 12 0.71 2.67 13.69
N THR A 13 0.56 3.96 13.36
CA THR A 13 0.05 4.43 12.06
C THR A 13 0.95 4.04 10.90
N TYR A 14 2.24 3.87 11.17
CA TYR A 14 3.24 3.54 10.16
C TYR A 14 3.93 2.21 10.46
N CYS A 15 4.50 1.60 9.42
CA CYS A 15 5.34 0.42 9.52
C CYS A 15 6.65 0.61 8.74
N TYR A 16 7.77 0.21 9.35
CA TYR A 16 8.99 -0.06 8.58
C TYR A 16 8.88 -1.44 7.94
N CYS A 17 8.99 -1.49 6.62
CA CYS A 17 8.80 -2.71 5.85
C CYS A 17 10.13 -3.24 5.31
N TYR A 18 10.30 -4.55 5.38
CA TYR A 18 11.51 -5.26 4.96
C TYR A 18 11.15 -6.48 4.14
N ILE A 19 11.95 -6.77 3.12
CA ILE A 19 11.93 -8.09 2.47
C ILE A 19 12.79 -9.01 3.30
N VAL A 20 12.23 -10.15 3.69
CA VAL A 20 12.85 -11.13 4.56
C VAL A 20 12.85 -12.49 3.90
N GLU A 21 13.99 -13.17 3.98
CA GLU A 21 14.14 -14.56 3.59
C GLU A 21 14.11 -15.45 4.83
N SER A 22 13.32 -16.52 4.77
CA SER A 22 13.30 -17.55 5.80
C SER A 22 14.24 -18.67 5.40
N TYR A 23 15.06 -19.13 6.35
CA TYR A 23 15.98 -20.25 6.17
C TYR A 23 15.96 -21.14 7.41
N ARG A 24 16.46 -22.37 7.30
CA ARG A 24 16.62 -23.28 8.44
C ARG A 24 18.08 -23.36 8.84
N ASP A 25 18.34 -23.27 10.13
CA ASP A 25 19.67 -23.42 10.71
C ASP A 25 19.57 -24.21 12.01
N GLY A 26 20.19 -25.40 12.04
CA GLY A 26 20.09 -26.33 13.18
C GLY A 26 18.65 -26.70 13.54
N GLY A 27 17.79 -26.91 12.53
CA GLY A 27 16.36 -27.22 12.72
C GLY A 27 15.47 -26.03 13.11
N LYS A 28 16.05 -24.88 13.45
CA LYS A 28 15.30 -23.65 13.78
C LYS A 28 15.06 -22.81 12.53
N CYS A 29 13.84 -22.30 12.39
CA CYS A 29 13.54 -21.30 11.36
C CYS A 29 14.16 -19.96 11.77
N LYS A 30 14.98 -19.39 10.88
CA LYS A 30 15.62 -18.09 11.04
C LYS A 30 15.23 -17.18 9.87
N HIS A 31 15.44 -15.88 10.06
CA HIS A 31 15.01 -14.86 9.13
C HIS A 31 16.16 -13.89 8.84
N LYS A 32 16.46 -13.65 7.57
CA LYS A 32 17.46 -12.70 7.10
C LYS A 32 16.77 -11.53 6.41
N ASN A 33 17.07 -10.30 6.82
CA ASN A 33 16.62 -9.11 6.10
C ASN A 33 17.42 -8.98 4.80
N LEU A 34 16.73 -9.00 3.67
CA LEU A 34 17.34 -8.84 2.34
C LEU A 34 17.35 -7.37 1.90
N LYS A 35 16.27 -6.62 2.18
CA LYS A 35 16.13 -5.23 1.73
C LYS A 35 15.21 -4.43 2.64
N SER A 36 15.56 -3.18 2.90
CA SER A 36 14.67 -2.19 3.53
C SER A 36 13.84 -1.49 2.46
N LEU A 37 12.51 -1.57 2.59
CA LEU A 37 11.58 -0.87 1.71
C LEU A 37 11.30 0.56 2.20
N GLY A 38 11.58 0.83 3.48
CA GLY A 38 11.32 2.10 4.13
C GLY A 38 10.03 2.12 4.95
N LYS A 39 9.56 3.33 5.26
CA LYS A 39 8.37 3.60 6.09
C LYS A 39 7.14 3.76 5.20
N TYR A 40 6.08 3.02 5.51
CA TYR A 40 4.79 3.05 4.82
C TYR A 40 3.65 3.23 5.83
N TYR A 41 2.49 3.72 5.37
CA TYR A 41 1.28 3.66 6.20
C TYR A 41 0.88 2.22 6.44
N ARG A 42 0.26 1.96 7.60
CA ARG A 42 -0.20 0.62 7.94
C ARG A 42 -1.22 0.07 6.93
N SER A 43 -2.07 0.93 6.37
CA SER A 43 -3.03 0.61 5.29
C SER A 43 -2.35 0.07 4.02
N ASP A 44 -1.11 0.50 3.77
CA ASP A 44 -0.39 0.23 2.54
C ASP A 44 0.46 -1.04 2.63
N VAL A 45 0.66 -1.56 3.85
CA VAL A 45 1.44 -2.78 4.09
C VAL A 45 0.80 -3.99 3.42
N ASP A 46 -0.53 -4.08 3.41
CA ASP A 46 -1.23 -5.21 2.81
C ASP A 46 -1.10 -5.20 1.28
N ILE A 47 -0.94 -4.02 0.69
CA ILE A 47 -0.59 -3.87 -0.73
C ILE A 47 0.81 -4.42 -0.97
N LEU A 48 1.80 -3.99 -0.19
CA LEU A 48 3.18 -4.48 -0.32
C LEU A 48 3.28 -6.00 -0.21
N LYS A 49 2.47 -6.62 0.66
CA LYS A 49 2.44 -8.08 0.84
C LYS A 49 1.84 -8.84 -0.35
N ARG A 50 1.05 -8.19 -1.21
CA ARG A 50 0.48 -8.80 -2.43
C ARG A 50 1.45 -8.78 -3.60
N VAL A 51 2.44 -7.89 -3.58
CA VAL A 51 3.47 -7.83 -4.63
C VAL A 51 4.48 -8.94 -4.39
N ASP A 52 4.92 -9.57 -5.48
CA ASP A 52 6.01 -10.53 -5.46
C ASP A 52 7.27 -9.92 -4.81
N PRO A 53 7.78 -10.50 -3.70
CA PRO A 53 8.99 -10.04 -3.04
C PRO A 53 10.21 -9.99 -3.96
N GLU A 54 10.32 -10.86 -4.97
CA GLU A 54 11.44 -10.86 -5.92
C GLU A 54 11.42 -9.60 -6.80
N LYS A 55 10.22 -9.22 -7.26
CA LYS A 55 10.02 -7.97 -8.00
C LYS A 55 10.35 -6.75 -7.13
N LEU A 56 10.05 -6.80 -5.82
CA LEU A 56 10.40 -5.72 -4.90
C LEU A 56 11.92 -5.65 -4.60
N LEU A 57 12.68 -6.73 -4.78
CA LEU A 57 14.13 -6.72 -4.66
C LEU A 57 14.80 -5.94 -5.81
N SER A 58 14.28 -6.07 -7.04
CA SER A 58 14.86 -5.45 -8.24
C SER A 58 14.47 -3.98 -8.45
N ILE A 59 13.37 -3.51 -7.84
CA ILE A 59 12.85 -2.15 -8.04
C ILE A 59 13.36 -1.18 -6.95
N SER A 60 13.64 0.09 -7.27
CA SER A 60 14.10 1.06 -6.27
C SER A 60 13.00 1.42 -5.24
N SER A 61 13.38 1.81 -4.02
CA SER A 61 12.40 2.21 -3.00
C SER A 61 11.54 3.42 -3.41
N LYS A 62 12.04 4.27 -4.33
CA LYS A 62 11.27 5.40 -4.90
C LYS A 62 10.17 4.90 -5.82
N GLU A 63 10.47 3.93 -6.67
CA GLU A 63 9.49 3.31 -7.57
C GLU A 63 8.46 2.47 -6.79
N ILE A 64 8.87 1.77 -5.73
CA ILE A 64 7.95 1.06 -4.85
C ILE A 64 6.96 2.03 -4.19
N ARG A 65 7.42 3.21 -3.74
CA ARG A 65 6.53 4.25 -3.20
C ARG A 65 5.53 4.76 -4.25
N LYS A 66 5.96 4.92 -5.51
CA LYS A 66 5.06 5.29 -6.60
C LYS A 66 4.00 4.22 -6.84
N MET A 67 4.42 2.95 -6.94
CA MET A 67 3.51 1.80 -7.07
C MET A 67 2.46 1.74 -5.97
N VAL A 68 2.87 1.89 -4.71
CA VAL A 68 1.96 1.85 -3.56
C VAL A 68 0.98 3.04 -3.57
N GLY A 69 1.44 4.23 -4.00
CA GLY A 69 0.60 5.42 -4.17
C GLY A 69 -0.50 5.24 -5.23
N ASP A 70 -0.19 4.60 -6.36
CA ASP A 70 -1.17 4.27 -7.40
C ASP A 70 -2.08 3.08 -7.01
N THR A 71 -1.63 2.24 -6.08
CA THR A 71 -2.42 1.07 -5.65
C THR A 71 -3.49 1.41 -4.62
N ALA A 72 -3.37 2.53 -3.89
CA ALA A 72 -4.49 3.05 -3.08
C ALA A 72 -5.71 3.35 -3.95
N PHE A 73 -5.47 3.85 -5.17
CA PHE A 73 -6.49 4.03 -6.21
C PHE A 73 -7.07 2.67 -6.66
N MET A 74 -6.22 1.69 -6.98
CA MET A 74 -6.69 0.33 -7.32
C MET A 74 -7.45 -0.38 -6.18
N LYS A 75 -7.13 -0.09 -4.91
CA LYS A 75 -7.87 -0.59 -3.75
C LYS A 75 -9.27 0.04 -3.66
N ILE A 76 -9.39 1.34 -3.89
CA ILE A 76 -10.70 2.00 -4.01
C ILE A 76 -11.51 1.35 -5.14
N MET A 77 -10.89 1.11 -6.30
CA MET A 77 -11.54 0.45 -7.43
C MET A 77 -11.99 -0.99 -7.09
N SER A 78 -11.13 -1.75 -6.40
CA SER A 78 -11.44 -3.11 -5.94
C SER A 78 -12.54 -3.15 -4.87
N ASP A 79 -12.50 -2.26 -3.87
CA ASP A 79 -13.49 -2.19 -2.80
C ASP A 79 -14.87 -1.79 -3.37
N LEU A 80 -14.88 -0.97 -4.44
CA LEU A 80 -16.06 -0.60 -5.21
C LEU A 80 -16.52 -1.66 -6.23
N HIS A 81 -15.86 -2.83 -6.31
CA HIS A 81 -16.13 -3.89 -7.29
C HIS A 81 -16.10 -3.40 -8.75
N ILE A 82 -15.27 -2.40 -9.04
CA ILE A 82 -15.08 -1.89 -10.40
C ILE A 82 -13.99 -2.75 -11.05
N ILE A 83 -14.41 -3.64 -11.95
CA ILE A 83 -13.51 -4.50 -12.75
C ILE A 83 -13.73 -4.17 -14.23
N THR A 84 -13.05 -3.16 -14.78
CA THR A 84 -13.05 -2.98 -16.25
C THR A 84 -11.78 -2.27 -16.75
N ASP A 85 -11.32 -2.67 -17.94
CA ASP A 85 -10.22 -2.05 -18.70
C ASP A 85 -10.62 -0.75 -19.44
N ASP A 86 -11.87 -0.29 -19.28
CA ASP A 86 -12.40 0.88 -19.99
C ASP A 86 -12.52 2.08 -19.04
N TYR A 87 -11.61 3.04 -19.23
CA TYR A 87 -11.30 4.15 -18.33
C TYR A 87 -12.21 5.38 -18.51
N ASP A 88 -13.38 5.25 -19.17
CA ASP A 88 -14.14 6.42 -19.59
C ASP A 88 -14.95 7.08 -18.46
N THR A 89 -14.78 8.41 -18.42
CA THR A 89 -15.39 9.55 -17.68
C THR A 89 -16.41 9.28 -16.55
N ILE A 90 -17.34 8.35 -16.70
CA ILE A 90 -18.42 8.04 -15.73
C ILE A 90 -17.87 7.42 -14.44
N GLN A 91 -16.77 6.65 -14.53
CA GLN A 91 -16.08 6.05 -13.39
C GLN A 91 -15.39 7.11 -12.52
N TYR A 92 -14.78 8.12 -13.15
CA TYR A 92 -14.05 9.19 -12.46
C TYR A 92 -14.98 10.00 -11.54
N GLN A 93 -16.21 10.25 -11.98
CA GLN A 93 -17.19 11.03 -11.22
C GLN A 93 -17.68 10.28 -9.97
N ARG A 94 -17.91 8.96 -10.08
CA ARG A 94 -18.27 8.10 -8.93
C ARG A 94 -17.13 7.95 -7.92
N VAL A 95 -15.88 7.82 -8.39
CA VAL A 95 -14.70 7.78 -7.52
C VAL A 95 -14.51 9.13 -6.80
N GLN A 96 -14.73 10.25 -7.50
CA GLN A 96 -14.72 11.59 -6.91
C GLN A 96 -15.82 11.77 -5.85
N GLU A 97 -17.04 11.29 -6.10
CA GLU A 97 -18.14 11.33 -5.13
C GLU A 97 -17.87 10.45 -3.91
N TYR A 98 -17.31 9.25 -4.09
CA TYR A 98 -16.93 8.37 -2.99
C TYR A 98 -15.81 8.98 -2.14
N ILE A 99 -14.79 9.55 -2.78
CA ILE A 99 -13.71 10.29 -2.11
C ILE A 99 -14.28 11.49 -1.32
N LYS A 100 -15.20 12.27 -1.91
CA LYS A 100 -15.87 13.39 -1.22
C LYS A 100 -16.69 12.92 -0.02
N ALA A 101 -17.37 11.78 -0.13
CA ALA A 101 -18.22 11.24 0.93
C ALA A 101 -17.44 10.56 2.08
N HIS A 102 -16.27 9.95 1.81
CA HIS A 102 -15.56 9.13 2.79
C HIS A 102 -14.21 9.71 3.27
N ILE A 103 -13.50 10.51 2.45
CA ILE A 103 -12.23 11.15 2.89
C ILE A 103 -12.50 12.39 3.76
N SER A 104 -13.64 13.06 3.59
CA SER A 104 -14.04 14.19 4.44
C SER A 104 -14.29 13.77 5.89
N ALA A 105 -14.75 12.53 6.13
CA ALA A 105 -15.06 12.01 7.45
C ALA A 105 -13.81 11.47 8.20
N ASP A 106 -12.89 10.78 7.51
CA ASP A 106 -11.77 10.08 8.17
C ASP A 106 -10.48 10.91 8.29
N TYR A 107 -10.29 11.96 7.48
CA TYR A 107 -9.02 12.71 7.42
C TYR A 107 -9.12 14.21 7.74
N GLY A 108 -10.31 14.75 8.07
CA GLY A 108 -10.47 16.15 8.45
C GLY A 108 -10.05 17.16 7.37
N ILE A 109 -9.96 16.73 6.12
CA ILE A 109 -9.58 17.58 4.98
C ILE A 109 -10.82 18.36 4.54
N LYS A 110 -10.84 19.67 4.79
CA LYS A 110 -11.82 20.58 4.19
C LYS A 110 -11.55 20.66 2.69
N VAL A 111 -12.32 19.93 1.89
CA VAL A 111 -12.34 20.10 0.45
C VAL A 111 -12.93 21.48 0.17
N LYS A 112 -12.12 22.38 -0.39
CA LYS A 112 -12.59 23.66 -0.88
C LYS A 112 -13.46 23.36 -2.10
N GLU A 113 -14.76 23.65 -2.02
CA GLU A 113 -15.62 23.61 -3.20
C GLU A 113 -15.06 24.58 -4.23
N MET A 114 -14.74 24.07 -5.41
CA MET A 114 -14.48 24.91 -6.56
C MET A 114 -15.83 25.24 -7.18
N GLU A 115 -16.16 26.52 -7.19
CA GLU A 115 -17.27 27.12 -7.94
C GLU A 115 -17.15 26.84 -9.44
#